data_AF-A0A7Z8QNS9-F1
#
_entry.id   AF-A0A7Z8QNS9-F1
#
_cell.length_a   1.000
_cell.length_b   1.000
_cell.length_c   1.000
_cell.angle_alpha   90.00
_cell.angle_beta   90.00
_cell.angle_gamma   90.00
#
_symmetry.space_group_name_H-M   'P 1'
#
loop_
_entity.id
_entity.type
_entity.pdbx_description
1 polymer ?
#
loop_
_entity_poly.entity_id
_entity_poly.type
_entity_poly.pdbx_seq_one_letter_code
_entity_poly.pdbx_strand_id
1 'polypeptide(L)' 'YYARHYIFKEDLQKTANALGLEIRIDHYPPYTSKYNPIEHRFFPHVTRACEGVVFDSVETVKTLISRTS' A
#
# COMPACT_ATOMS: atom_id res chain seq x y z
N TYR A 1 1.04 6.25 16.35
CA TYR A 1 2.03 7.26 16.79
C TYR A 1 2.72 8.06 15.68
N TYR A 2 2.81 7.57 14.43
CA TYR A 2 3.57 8.23 13.33
C TYR A 2 2.94 9.50 12.75
N ALA A 3 1.62 9.69 12.83
CA ALA A 3 0.93 10.84 12.23
C ALA A 3 0.97 12.14 13.08
N ARG A 4 1.87 12.25 14.08
CA ARG A 4 1.96 13.45 14.95
C ARG A 4 3.00 14.47 14.48
N HIS A 5 3.85 14.13 13.52
CA HIS A 5 4.83 15.08 12.96
C HIS A 5 4.14 16.09 12.05
N TYR A 6 4.30 17.37 12.37
CA TYR A 6 3.65 18.48 11.65
C TYR A 6 4.12 18.58 10.19
N ILE A 7 5.42 18.35 9.94
CA ILE A 7 6.02 18.36 8.60
C ILE A 7 5.37 17.33 7.68
N PHE A 8 5.14 16.11 8.18
CA PHE A 8 4.48 15.05 7.39
C PHE A 8 3.07 15.45 6.93
N LYS A 9 2.30 16.13 7.80
CA LYS A 9 0.96 16.60 7.44
C LYS A 9 1.01 17.71 6.40
N GLU A 10 1.95 18.63 6.53
CA GLU A 10 2.15 19.73 5.58
C GLU A 10 2.49 19.19 4.19
N ASP A 11 3.46 18.27 4.12
CA ASP A 11 3.87 17.66 2.85
C ASP A 11 2.74 16.84 2.22
N LEU A 12 1.99 16.08 3.03
CA LEU A 12 0.83 15.34 2.54
C LEU A 12 -0.25 16.29 1.98
N GLN A 13 -0.49 17.43 2.62
CA GLN A 13 -1.43 18.43 2.12
C GLN A 13 -0.95 19.05 0.81
N LYS A 14 0.34 19.37 0.69
CA LYS A 14 0.93 19.86 -0.57
C LYS A 14 0.76 18.83 -1.69
N THR A 15 0.98 17.55 -1.40
CA THR A 15 0.75 16.46 -2.35
C THR A 15 -0.72 16.33 -2.74
N ALA A 16 -1.65 16.37 -1.78
CA ALA A 16 -3.09 16.34 -2.05
C ALA A 16 -3.52 17.49 -2.98
N ASN A 17 -3.04 18.70 -2.70
CA ASN A 17 -3.31 19.89 -3.51
C ASN A 17 -2.72 19.77 -4.92
N ALA A 18 -1.49 19.29 -5.04
CA ALA A 18 -0.81 19.11 -6.33
C ALA A 18 -1.50 18.03 -7.20
N LEU A 19 -2.02 16.98 -6.59
CA LEU A 19 -2.76 15.92 -7.28
C LEU A 19 -4.23 16.28 -7.53
N GLY A 20 -4.77 17.30 -6.85
CA GLY A 20 -6.19 17.62 -6.86
C GLY A 20 -7.07 16.51 -6.26
N LEU A 21 -6.51 15.69 -5.38
CA LEU A 21 -7.19 14.52 -4.78
C LEU A 21 -7.43 14.75 -3.29
N GLU A 22 -8.61 14.33 -2.83
CA GLU A 22 -8.89 14.24 -1.40
C GLU A 22 -8.16 13.02 -0.82
N ILE A 23 -7.25 13.26 0.13
CA ILE A 23 -6.52 12.19 0.83
C ILE A 23 -7.07 12.06 2.26
N ARG A 24 -7.59 10.87 2.58
CA ARG A 24 -8.03 10.51 3.92
C ARG A 24 -6.99 9.66 4.64
N ILE A 25 -6.73 9.98 5.90
CA ILE A 25 -5.80 9.23 6.76
C ILE A 25 -6.60 8.46 7.81
N ASP A 26 -6.64 7.14 7.68
CA ASP A 26 -7.19 6.28 8.73
C ASP A 26 -6.10 5.93 9.77
N HIS A 27 -6.43 6.09 11.05
CA HIS A 27 -5.50 5.78 12.14
C HIS A 27 -5.73 4.37 12.68
N TYR A 28 -4.84 3.46 12.33
CA TYR A 28 -4.80 2.09 12.86
C TYR A 28 -3.94 2.02 14.13
N PRO A 29 -4.47 1.51 15.26
CA PRO A 29 -3.65 1.19 16.43
C PRO A 29 -2.55 0.17 16.10
N PRO A 30 -1.49 0.07 16.92
CA PRO A 30 -0.49 -0.99 16.71
C PRO A 30 -1.16 -2.38 16.77
N TYR A 31 -0.67 -3.31 15.95
CA TYR A 31 -1.20 -4.68 15.81
C TYR A 31 -2.62 -4.80 15.23
N THR A 32 -3.18 -3.75 14.61
CA THR A 32 -4.50 -3.80 13.96
C THR A 32 -4.41 -3.93 12.44
N SER A 33 -3.32 -4.52 11.93
CA SER A 33 -3.17 -4.84 10.50
C SER A 33 -4.33 -5.73 10.00
N LYS A 34 -4.93 -6.49 10.92
CA LYS A 34 -6.18 -7.26 10.72
C LYS A 34 -7.34 -6.45 10.11
N TYR A 35 -7.37 -5.14 10.33
CA TYR A 35 -8.45 -4.26 9.85
C TYR A 35 -8.07 -3.51 8.58
N ASN A 36 -6.84 -3.69 8.07
CA ASN A 36 -6.42 -3.14 6.79
C ASN A 36 -7.02 -3.98 5.65
N PRO A 37 -7.96 -3.43 4.86
CA PRO A 37 -8.62 -4.20 3.81
C PRO A 37 -7.63 -4.66 2.72
N ILE A 38 -6.53 -3.94 2.50
CA ILE A 38 -5.51 -4.31 1.50
C ILE A 38 -4.85 -5.63 1.90
N GLU A 39 -4.50 -5.78 3.18
CA GLU A 39 -3.85 -6.99 3.68
C GLU A 39 -4.73 -8.23 3.53
N HIS A 40 -6.04 -8.09 3.75
CA HIS A 40 -6.95 -9.23 3.72
C HIS A 40 -7.57 -9.50 2.35
N ARG A 41 -7.70 -8.48 1.49
CA ARG A 41 -8.37 -8.62 0.20
C ARG A 41 -7.42 -8.66 -0.97
N PHE A 42 -6.28 -7.99 -0.89
CA PHE A 42 -5.37 -7.85 -2.04
C PHE A 42 -4.15 -8.76 -1.93
N PHE A 43 -3.45 -8.77 -0.78
CA PHE A 43 -2.23 -9.56 -0.65
C PHE A 43 -2.37 -11.07 -0.87
N PRO A 44 -3.49 -11.75 -0.50
CA PRO A 44 -3.65 -13.17 -0.83
C PRO A 44 -3.70 -13.44 -2.34
N HIS A 45 -4.14 -12.47 -3.13
CA HIS A 45 -4.15 -12.58 -4.59
C HIS A 45 -2.75 -12.36 -5.16
N VAL A 46 -2.01 -11.38 -4.62
CA VAL A 46 -0.61 -11.14 -4.99
C VAL A 46 0.26 -12.36 -4.68
N THR A 47 0.10 -12.96 -3.49
CA THR A 47 0.82 -14.18 -3.10
C THR A 47 0.55 -15.32 -4.08
N ARG A 48 -0.71 -15.54 -4.47
CA ARG A 48 -1.07 -16.54 -5.48
C ARG A 48 -0.48 -16.25 -6.85
N ALA A 49 -0.49 -14.99 -7.28
CA ALA A 49 0.10 -14.59 -8.56
C ALA A 49 1.62 -14.86 -8.63
N CYS A 50 2.28 -14.89 -7.48
CA CYS A 50 3.71 -15.15 -7.35
C CYS A 50 4.06 -16.60 -6.97
N GLU A 51 3.05 -17.45 -6.74
CA GLU A 51 3.25 -18.79 -6.21
C GLU A 51 4.00 -19.68 -7.22
N GLY A 52 5.04 -20.36 -6.75
CA GLY A 52 5.85 -21.26 -7.59
C GLY A 52 6.80 -20.57 -8.57
N VAL A 53 6.97 -19.24 -8.48
CA VAL A 53 7.89 -18.48 -9.35
C VAL A 53 9.12 -18.00 -8.58
N VAL A 54 10.31 -18.17 -9.16
CA VAL A 54 11.55 -17.60 -8.63
C VAL A 54 11.64 -16.14 -9.03
N PHE A 55 11.84 -15.25 -8.06
CA PHE A 55 12.07 -13.84 -8.32
C PHE A 55 13.52 -13.61 -8.74
N ASP A 56 13.74 -13.46 -10.03
CA ASP A 56 15.05 -13.27 -10.66
C ASP A 56 15.32 -11.80 -11.04
N SER A 57 14.28 -11.00 -11.25
CA SER A 57 14.36 -9.58 -11.60
C SER A 57 13.14 -8.80 -11.10
N VAL A 58 13.27 -7.47 -11.05
CA VAL A 58 12.17 -6.56 -10.68
C VAL A 58 11.07 -6.61 -11.75
N GLU A 59 11.45 -6.76 -13.02
CA GLU A 59 10.57 -6.86 -14.18
C GLU A 59 9.68 -8.10 -14.10
N THR A 60 10.25 -9.25 -13.71
CA THR A 60 9.50 -10.50 -13.49
C THR A 60 8.45 -10.31 -12.40
N VAL A 61 8.85 -9.76 -11.24
CA VAL A 61 7.92 -9.51 -10.13
C VAL A 61 6.81 -8.54 -10.54
N LYS A 62 7.14 -7.45 -11.25
CA LYS A 62 6.15 -6.48 -11.75
C LYS A 62 5.13 -7.13 -12.68
N THR A 63 5.59 -8.00 -13.58
CA THR A 63 4.73 -8.74 -14.50
C THR A 63 3.78 -9.68 -13.76
N LEU A 64 4.27 -10.41 -12.75
CA LEU A 64 3.44 -11.28 -11.92
C LEU A 64 2.38 -10.48 -11.15
N ILE A 65 2.79 -9.39 -10.48
CA ILE A 65 1.86 -8.57 -9.69
C ILE A 65 0.80 -7.92 -10.59
N SER A 66 1.14 -7.48 -11.81
CA SER A 66 0.17 -6.89 -12.75
C SER A 66 -0.94 -7.86 -13.19
N ARG A 67 -0.74 -9.17 -13.03
CA ARG A 67 -1.73 -10.22 -13.34
C ARG A 67 -2.64 -10.56 -12.16
N THR A 68 -2.43 -9.93 -11.01
CA THR A 68 -3.27 -10.12 -9.82
C THR A 68 -4.68 -9.58 -10.08
N SER A 69 -5.70 -10.46 -9.95
CA SER A 69 -7.12 -10.12 -10.05
C SER A 69 -7.79 -10.03 -8.69
#